data_AF-A0A9D7ZIA2-F1
#
_entry.id   AF-A0A9D7ZIA2-F1
#
_cell.length_a   1.000
_cell.length_b   1.000
_cell.length_c   1.000
_cell.angle_alpha   90.00
_cell.angle_beta   90.00
_cell.angle_gamma   90.00
#
_symmetry.space_group_name_H-M   'P 1'
#
loop_
_entity.id
_entity.type
_entity.pdbx_description
1 polymer ?
#
loop_
_entity_poly.entity_id
_entity_poly.type
_entity_poly.pdbx_seq_one_letter_code
_entity_poly.pdbx_strand_id
1 'polypeptide(L)'
;MQSLDTVSSEIIDAIGGADNLDELEAIRIDALGKKGRISLLMRDLGGLDADARKKAGQALNKVKDMVAAAIEAKQTTLASAALNERLAAERVDVSLPSRPEYEARLHPLSRTIEEVIAIFAEMGFQVAEGPDIESDYYNFTALNIPPEHPARQEHDTFYLPADADGKRKVLRTHTSPVQIRTMEANEPPIRIIVPGRTYRSDHDATHSPMFHQCEGLVIGDGVHMGHLKGCLIDFCRAFFGVDDLPVRFRPSYFPFTEPSAEVDIGCTRENGALKIGAGDDWLEILGSGMVNPRVLENCGYDPEKYQGFAFGMGIERIAMLKYGIPDLRTFYDSDLRWMRHYGFLSFDAPSIHAGLAGGAV
;
A
#
# COMPACT_ATOMS: atom_id res chain seq x y z
N MET A 1 9.35 -72.45 -43.25
CA MET A 1 9.75 -71.54 -42.17
C MET A 1 10.45 -70.36 -42.81
N GLN A 2 9.87 -69.16 -42.78
CA GLN A 2 10.68 -67.96 -43.05
C GLN A 2 11.82 -67.92 -42.03
N SER A 3 13.02 -67.55 -42.49
CA SER A 3 14.17 -67.44 -41.58
C SER A 3 13.88 -66.37 -40.52
N LEU A 4 14.27 -66.65 -39.27
CA LEU A 4 14.17 -65.70 -38.15
C LEU A 4 14.81 -64.34 -38.51
N ASP A 5 15.88 -64.37 -39.30
CA ASP A 5 16.60 -63.18 -39.76
C ASP A 5 15.75 -62.33 -40.71
N THR A 6 14.94 -62.96 -41.58
CA THR A 6 14.05 -62.25 -42.50
C THR A 6 12.93 -61.53 -41.76
N VAL A 7 12.30 -62.22 -40.80
CA VAL A 7 11.25 -61.62 -39.96
C VAL A 7 11.80 -60.48 -39.11
N SER A 8 13.01 -60.64 -38.57
CA SER A 8 13.67 -59.59 -37.80
C SER A 8 14.01 -58.37 -38.65
N SER A 9 14.53 -58.54 -39.87
CA SER A 9 14.87 -57.43 -40.77
C SER A 9 13.62 -56.63 -41.12
N GLU A 10 12.54 -57.31 -41.55
CA GLU A 10 11.29 -56.65 -41.93
C GLU A 10 10.68 -55.81 -40.79
N ILE A 11 10.73 -56.31 -39.55
CA ILE A 11 10.21 -55.58 -38.38
C ILE A 11 11.10 -54.37 -38.07
N ILE A 12 12.42 -54.51 -38.12
CA ILE A 12 13.34 -53.40 -37.88
C ILE A 12 13.20 -52.32 -38.96
N ASP A 13 13.04 -52.70 -40.22
CA ASP A 13 12.79 -51.77 -41.32
C ASP A 13 11.45 -51.04 -41.15
N ALA A 14 10.40 -51.77 -40.73
CA ALA A 14 9.10 -51.17 -40.42
C ALA A 14 9.17 -50.17 -39.26
N ILE A 15 9.91 -50.50 -38.18
CA ILE A 15 10.16 -49.57 -37.07
C ILE A 15 10.91 -48.32 -37.57
N GLY A 16 11.90 -48.51 -38.45
CA GLY A 16 12.65 -47.43 -39.07
C GLY A 16 11.75 -46.47 -39.86
N GLY A 17 10.80 -47.02 -40.63
CA GLY A 17 9.87 -46.29 -41.47
C GLY A 17 8.59 -45.77 -40.80
N ALA A 18 8.39 -45.99 -39.50
CA ALA A 18 7.23 -45.44 -38.79
C ALA A 18 7.36 -43.91 -38.63
N ASP A 19 6.33 -43.17 -39.04
CA ASP A 19 6.33 -41.70 -39.05
C ASP A 19 5.60 -41.10 -37.84
N ASN A 20 4.76 -41.87 -37.15
CA ASN A 20 4.04 -41.43 -35.96
C ASN A 20 3.88 -42.54 -34.91
N LEU A 21 3.44 -42.14 -33.71
CA LEU A 21 3.29 -43.06 -32.58
C LEU A 21 2.20 -44.12 -32.80
N ASP A 22 1.16 -43.81 -33.58
CA ASP A 22 0.07 -44.75 -33.88
C ASP A 22 0.55 -45.87 -34.83
N GLU A 23 1.35 -45.53 -35.84
CA GLU A 23 2.02 -46.48 -36.72
C GLU A 23 3.02 -47.35 -35.96
N LEU A 24 3.82 -46.76 -35.07
CA LEU A 24 4.75 -47.52 -34.23
C LEU A 24 4.02 -48.49 -33.29
N GLU A 25 2.87 -48.08 -32.74
CA GLU A 25 2.04 -48.95 -31.90
C GLU A 25 1.42 -50.10 -32.70
N ALA A 26 0.99 -49.84 -33.95
CA ALA A 26 0.54 -50.90 -34.85
C ALA A 26 1.65 -51.93 -35.13
N ILE A 27 2.88 -51.46 -35.36
CA ILE A 27 4.07 -52.32 -35.56
C ILE A 27 4.41 -53.10 -34.29
N ARG A 28 4.31 -52.48 -33.10
CA ARG A 28 4.49 -53.16 -31.81
C ARG A 28 3.49 -54.29 -31.62
N ILE A 29 2.23 -54.07 -31.96
CA ILE A 29 1.16 -55.07 -31.87
C ILE A 29 1.41 -56.23 -32.86
N ASP A 30 1.79 -55.93 -34.10
CA ASP A 30 2.12 -56.94 -35.12
C ASP A 30 3.36 -57.77 -34.76
N ALA A 31 4.40 -57.14 -34.19
CA ALA A 31 5.64 -57.82 -33.82
C ALA A 31 5.53 -58.60 -32.50
N LEU A 32 5.09 -57.93 -31.43
CA LEU A 32 5.18 -58.40 -30.04
C LEU A 32 3.81 -58.66 -29.37
N GLY A 33 2.70 -58.40 -30.05
CA GLY A 33 1.36 -58.64 -29.50
C GLY A 33 1.07 -60.14 -29.26
N LYS A 34 -0.10 -60.45 -28.65
CA LYS A 34 -0.50 -61.83 -28.33
C LYS A 34 -0.57 -62.76 -29.55
N LYS A 35 -0.88 -62.21 -30.73
CA LYS A 35 -0.88 -62.90 -32.03
C LYS A 35 0.24 -62.40 -32.96
N GLY A 36 1.23 -61.70 -32.41
CA GLY A 36 2.30 -61.09 -33.18
C GLY A 36 3.27 -62.12 -33.76
N ARG A 37 3.98 -61.73 -34.81
CA ARG A 37 4.88 -62.58 -35.58
C ARG A 37 5.93 -63.27 -34.69
N ILE A 38 6.54 -62.53 -33.74
CA ILE A 38 7.55 -63.07 -32.80
C ILE A 38 6.88 -63.94 -31.71
N SER A 39 5.69 -63.55 -31.23
CA SER A 39 4.92 -64.31 -30.24
C SER A 39 4.42 -65.66 -30.76
N LEU A 40 4.09 -65.75 -32.06
CA LEU A 40 3.73 -67.01 -32.72
C LEU A 40 4.95 -67.93 -32.86
N LEU A 41 6.10 -67.40 -33.28
CA LEU A 41 7.36 -68.16 -33.34
C LEU A 41 7.80 -68.67 -31.96
N MET A 42 7.56 -67.91 -30.88
CA MET A 42 7.77 -68.35 -29.49
C MET A 42 6.90 -69.55 -29.11
N ARG A 43 5.64 -69.56 -29.57
CA ARG A 43 4.69 -70.63 -29.25
C ARG A 43 5.08 -71.95 -29.93
N ASP A 44 5.62 -71.86 -31.14
CA ASP A 44 6.03 -73.02 -31.94
C ASP A 44 7.30 -73.72 -31.39
N LEU A 45 8.05 -73.07 -30.47
CA LEU A 45 9.16 -73.69 -29.74
C LEU A 45 8.74 -74.89 -28.86
N GLY A 46 7.46 -75.00 -28.51
CA GLY A 46 6.92 -76.08 -27.69
C GLY A 46 7.02 -77.47 -28.34
N GLY A 47 7.16 -77.54 -29.68
CA GLY A 47 7.23 -78.79 -30.44
C GLY A 47 8.64 -79.31 -30.76
N LEU A 48 9.69 -78.64 -30.27
CA LEU A 48 11.09 -79.00 -30.57
C LEU A 48 11.72 -79.87 -29.46
N ASP A 49 12.73 -80.66 -29.82
CA ASP A 49 13.57 -81.40 -28.85
C ASP A 49 14.35 -80.45 -27.92
N ALA A 50 14.85 -80.97 -26.80
CA ALA A 50 15.43 -80.15 -25.74
C ALA A 50 16.65 -79.31 -26.18
N ASP A 51 17.48 -79.82 -27.09
CA ASP A 51 18.73 -79.15 -27.50
C ASP A 51 18.48 -78.14 -28.63
N ALA A 52 17.62 -78.48 -29.59
CA ALA A 52 17.14 -77.57 -30.63
C ALA A 52 16.28 -76.44 -30.04
N ARG A 53 15.42 -76.73 -29.06
CA ARG A 53 14.60 -75.74 -28.35
C ARG A 53 15.46 -74.72 -27.59
N LYS A 54 16.59 -75.15 -27.01
CA LYS A 54 17.50 -74.26 -26.27
C LYS A 54 18.19 -73.26 -27.21
N LYS A 55 18.71 -73.72 -28.34
CA LYS A 55 19.36 -72.85 -29.34
C LYS A 55 18.35 -71.91 -30.02
N ALA A 56 17.20 -72.42 -30.44
CA ALA A 56 16.15 -71.64 -31.07
C ALA A 56 15.54 -70.59 -30.12
N GLY A 57 15.31 -70.96 -28.84
CA GLY A 57 14.80 -70.04 -27.82
C GLY A 57 15.76 -68.90 -27.49
N GLN A 58 17.07 -69.17 -27.42
CA GLN A 58 18.07 -68.11 -27.22
C GLN A 58 18.11 -67.13 -28.39
N ALA A 59 18.07 -67.63 -29.63
CA ALA A 59 18.02 -66.77 -30.82
C ALA A 59 16.74 -65.91 -30.84
N LEU A 60 15.59 -66.50 -30.49
CA LEU A 60 14.31 -65.78 -30.47
C LEU A 60 14.24 -64.71 -29.38
N ASN A 61 14.74 -65.00 -28.17
CA ASN A 61 14.82 -64.01 -27.09
C ASN A 61 15.69 -62.83 -27.51
N LYS A 62 16.85 -63.09 -28.13
CA LYS A 62 17.73 -62.04 -28.62
C LYS A 62 17.04 -61.13 -29.65
N VAL A 63 16.29 -61.71 -30.59
CA VAL A 63 15.52 -60.95 -31.58
C VAL A 63 14.39 -60.17 -30.93
N LYS A 64 13.67 -60.77 -29.98
CA LYS A 64 12.61 -60.09 -29.23
C LYS A 64 13.15 -58.87 -28.47
N ASP A 65 14.25 -59.03 -27.76
CA ASP A 65 14.86 -57.95 -26.98
C ASP A 65 15.38 -56.83 -27.89
N MET A 66 15.99 -57.20 -29.03
CA MET A 66 16.43 -56.24 -30.05
C MET A 66 15.26 -55.44 -30.64
N VAL A 67 14.15 -56.11 -30.99
CA VAL A 67 12.95 -55.45 -31.52
C VAL A 67 12.29 -54.56 -30.46
N ALA A 68 12.21 -55.02 -29.21
CA ALA A 68 11.68 -54.21 -28.11
C ALA A 68 12.52 -52.94 -27.89
N ALA A 69 13.85 -53.07 -27.88
CA ALA A 69 14.76 -51.93 -27.77
C ALA A 69 14.64 -50.97 -28.96
N ALA A 70 14.48 -51.48 -30.18
CA ALA A 70 14.29 -50.65 -31.38
C ALA A 70 12.97 -49.87 -31.33
N ILE A 71 11.88 -50.50 -30.87
CA ILE A 71 10.58 -49.84 -30.66
C ILE A 71 10.71 -48.74 -29.61
N GLU A 72 11.34 -49.03 -28.46
CA GLU A 72 11.52 -48.04 -27.38
C GLU A 72 12.36 -46.84 -27.83
N ALA A 73 13.44 -47.09 -28.58
CA ALA A 73 14.28 -46.03 -29.15
C ALA A 73 13.52 -45.16 -30.17
N LYS A 74 12.76 -45.79 -31.08
CA LYS A 74 11.93 -45.06 -32.05
C LYS A 74 10.80 -44.30 -31.37
N GLN A 75 10.17 -44.88 -30.36
CA GLN A 75 9.10 -44.24 -29.57
C GLN A 75 9.63 -42.98 -28.89
N THR A 76 10.81 -43.06 -28.26
CA THR A 76 11.46 -41.91 -27.62
C THR A 76 11.76 -40.81 -28.63
N THR A 77 12.22 -41.19 -29.84
CA THR A 77 12.54 -40.26 -30.93
C THR A 77 11.29 -39.54 -31.43
N LEU A 78 10.23 -40.28 -31.75
CA LEU A 78 8.96 -39.72 -32.23
C LEU A 78 8.26 -38.86 -31.16
N ALA A 79 8.27 -39.31 -29.90
CA ALA A 79 7.70 -38.53 -28.79
C ALA A 79 8.46 -37.21 -28.58
N SER A 80 9.79 -37.23 -28.67
CA SER A 80 10.62 -36.01 -28.56
C SER A 80 10.38 -35.06 -29.72
N ALA A 81 10.26 -35.58 -30.95
CA ALA A 81 9.94 -34.77 -32.13
C ALA A 81 8.56 -34.11 -32.02
N ALA A 82 7.53 -34.87 -31.65
CA ALA A 82 6.18 -34.37 -31.45
C ALA A 82 6.10 -33.31 -30.33
N LEU A 83 6.85 -33.52 -29.23
CA LEU A 83 6.95 -32.52 -28.16
C LEU A 83 7.62 -31.23 -28.65
N ASN A 84 8.74 -31.33 -29.36
CA ASN A 84 9.44 -30.15 -29.88
C ASN A 84 8.60 -29.37 -30.90
N GLU A 85 7.87 -30.06 -31.77
CA GLU A 85 6.93 -29.42 -32.71
C GLU A 85 5.83 -28.67 -31.95
N ARG A 86 5.24 -29.31 -30.93
CA ARG A 86 4.24 -28.68 -30.07
C ARG A 86 4.80 -27.45 -29.34
N LEU A 87 6.00 -27.55 -28.77
CA LEU A 87 6.67 -26.42 -28.10
C LEU A 87 6.99 -25.27 -29.07
N ALA A 88 7.37 -25.58 -30.31
CA ALA A 88 7.61 -24.58 -31.33
C ALA A 88 6.30 -23.87 -31.77
N ALA A 89 5.20 -24.61 -31.86
CA ALA A 89 3.88 -24.07 -32.19
C ALA A 89 3.26 -23.25 -31.04
N GLU A 90 3.50 -23.65 -29.79
CA GLU A 90 3.02 -22.96 -28.57
C GLU A 90 3.95 -21.82 -28.14
N ARG A 91 4.97 -21.47 -28.95
CA ARG A 91 5.90 -20.39 -28.64
C ARG A 91 5.15 -19.04 -28.61
N VAL A 92 5.23 -18.37 -27.48
CA VAL A 92 4.70 -17.02 -27.29
C VAL A 92 5.83 -15.99 -27.25
N ASP A 93 5.52 -14.75 -27.64
CA ASP A 93 6.40 -13.62 -27.45
C ASP A 93 6.29 -13.12 -25.99
N VAL A 94 7.26 -13.49 -25.17
CA VAL A 94 7.35 -13.10 -23.75
C VAL A 94 7.72 -11.63 -23.54
N SER A 95 8.06 -10.89 -24.61
CA SER A 95 8.34 -9.45 -24.54
C SER A 95 7.09 -8.57 -24.70
N LEU A 96 5.96 -9.17 -25.06
CA LEU A 96 4.69 -8.44 -25.14
C LEU A 96 4.30 -7.87 -23.77
N PRO A 97 3.66 -6.69 -23.74
CA PRO A 97 3.13 -6.15 -22.49
C PRO A 97 2.20 -7.16 -21.82
N SER A 98 2.24 -7.21 -20.49
CA SER A 98 1.22 -7.92 -19.73
C SER A 98 -0.16 -7.37 -20.07
N ARG A 99 -1.20 -8.17 -19.81
CA ARG A 99 -2.57 -7.66 -19.92
C ARG A 99 -2.72 -6.46 -18.99
N PRO A 100 -3.32 -5.35 -19.46
CA PRO A 100 -3.43 -4.15 -18.64
C PRO A 100 -4.29 -4.45 -17.40
N GLU A 101 -3.77 -4.06 -16.24
CA GLU A 101 -4.49 -4.08 -14.97
C GLU A 101 -4.74 -2.66 -14.49
N TYR A 102 -5.86 -2.44 -13.80
CA TYR A 102 -6.16 -1.15 -13.21
C TYR A 102 -5.38 -1.00 -11.91
N GLU A 103 -4.34 -0.16 -11.93
CA GLU A 103 -3.66 0.24 -10.70
C GLU A 103 -4.46 1.35 -10.00
N ALA A 104 -5.08 1.00 -8.88
CA ALA A 104 -5.67 1.97 -7.98
C ALA A 104 -4.56 2.73 -7.23
N ARG A 105 -4.73 4.04 -7.09
CA ARG A 105 -3.80 4.91 -6.37
C ARG A 105 -4.52 5.60 -5.22
N LEU A 106 -3.94 5.55 -4.03
CA LEU A 106 -4.36 6.27 -2.85
C LEU A 106 -4.00 7.75 -2.98
N HIS A 107 -4.90 8.62 -2.55
CA HIS A 107 -4.69 10.07 -2.61
C HIS A 107 -3.56 10.50 -1.66
N PRO A 108 -2.68 11.45 -2.04
CA PRO A 108 -1.58 11.89 -1.18
C PRO A 108 -2.01 12.44 0.17
N LEU A 109 -3.19 13.06 0.26
CA LEU A 109 -3.75 13.51 1.54
C LEU A 109 -4.14 12.32 2.44
N SER A 110 -4.76 11.27 1.88
CA SER A 110 -5.06 10.05 2.62
C SER A 110 -3.78 9.40 3.14
N ARG A 111 -2.75 9.30 2.28
CA ARG A 111 -1.43 8.81 2.67
C ARG A 111 -0.83 9.62 3.82
N THR A 112 -0.89 10.94 3.71
CA THR A 112 -0.36 11.85 4.74
C THR A 112 -1.09 11.66 6.08
N ILE A 113 -2.42 11.53 6.05
CA ILE A 113 -3.22 11.26 7.25
C ILE A 113 -2.81 9.92 7.88
N GLU A 114 -2.65 8.86 7.08
CA GLU A 114 -2.22 7.55 7.58
C GLU A 114 -0.83 7.61 8.24
N GLU A 115 0.12 8.35 7.66
CA GLU A 115 1.46 8.53 8.23
C GLU A 115 1.42 9.31 9.54
N VAL A 116 0.65 10.40 9.60
CA VAL A 116 0.46 11.18 10.83
C VAL A 116 -0.16 10.30 11.92
N ILE A 117 -1.20 9.52 11.58
CA ILE A 117 -1.84 8.57 12.51
C ILE A 117 -0.83 7.53 13.00
N ALA A 118 -0.04 6.92 12.10
CA ALA A 118 0.94 5.91 12.46
C ALA A 118 1.99 6.45 13.46
N ILE A 119 2.50 7.66 13.23
CA ILE A 119 3.49 8.29 14.11
C ILE A 119 2.90 8.57 15.50
N PHE A 120 1.73 9.20 15.56
CA PHE A 120 1.13 9.56 16.85
C PHE A 120 0.57 8.34 17.60
N ALA A 121 0.10 7.29 16.90
CA ALA A 121 -0.31 6.04 17.52
C ALA A 121 0.83 5.37 18.27
N GLU A 122 2.05 5.39 17.72
CA GLU A 122 3.27 4.90 18.38
C GLU A 122 3.68 5.76 19.59
N MET A 123 3.31 7.04 19.58
CA MET A 123 3.39 7.92 20.76
C MET A 123 2.21 7.73 21.73
N GLY A 124 1.34 6.74 21.51
CA GLY A 124 0.21 6.40 22.39
C GLY A 124 -1.02 7.29 22.24
N PHE A 125 -1.14 8.04 21.13
CA PHE A 125 -2.35 8.81 20.84
C PHE A 125 -3.44 7.93 20.22
N GLN A 126 -4.69 8.24 20.57
CA GLN A 126 -5.87 7.64 19.95
C GLN A 126 -6.44 8.58 18.88
N VAL A 127 -7.03 8.02 17.83
CA VAL A 127 -7.74 8.82 16.83
C VAL A 127 -9.15 9.10 17.34
N ALA A 128 -9.54 10.38 17.32
CA ALA A 128 -10.90 10.83 17.60
C ALA A 128 -11.48 11.52 16.35
N GLU A 129 -12.78 11.35 16.15
CA GLU A 129 -13.52 11.92 15.02
C GLU A 129 -14.75 12.67 15.52
N GLY A 130 -15.24 13.60 14.71
CA GLY A 130 -16.46 14.34 15.01
C GLY A 130 -17.04 15.02 13.78
N PRO A 131 -18.21 15.66 13.93
CA PRO A 131 -19.00 16.16 12.81
C PRO A 131 -18.32 17.35 12.11
N ASP A 132 -18.62 17.52 10.83
CA ASP A 132 -18.18 18.69 10.04
C ASP A 132 -19.03 19.94 10.32
N ILE A 133 -20.30 19.75 10.68
CA ILE A 133 -21.23 20.83 11.06
C ILE A 133 -21.26 20.93 12.59
N GLU A 134 -20.85 22.07 13.11
CA GLU A 134 -20.74 22.33 14.53
C GLU A 134 -21.63 23.48 15.02
N SER A 135 -21.83 23.55 16.33
CA SER A 135 -22.44 24.72 16.97
C SER A 135 -21.37 25.80 17.20
N ASP A 136 -21.81 27.07 17.30
CA ASP A 136 -20.93 28.17 17.73
C ASP A 136 -20.23 27.89 19.06
N TYR A 137 -20.93 27.21 19.98
CA TYR A 137 -20.37 26.85 21.28
C TYR A 137 -19.13 25.99 21.14
N TYR A 138 -19.22 24.87 20.42
CA TYR A 138 -18.11 23.94 20.26
C TYR A 138 -17.00 24.49 19.35
N ASN A 139 -17.35 25.24 18.31
CA ASN A 139 -16.36 25.80 17.38
C ASN A 139 -15.65 27.04 17.92
N PHE A 140 -16.22 27.77 18.87
CA PHE A 140 -15.61 29.02 19.33
C PHE A 140 -15.68 29.24 20.83
N THR A 141 -16.89 29.23 21.40
CA THR A 141 -17.08 29.69 22.79
C THR A 141 -16.34 28.83 23.81
N ALA A 142 -16.42 27.51 23.69
CA ALA A 142 -15.71 26.58 24.56
C ALA A 142 -14.18 26.69 24.44
N LEU A 143 -13.69 27.15 23.28
CA LEU A 143 -12.28 27.39 22.97
C LEU A 143 -11.81 28.80 23.35
N ASN A 144 -12.57 29.50 24.21
CA ASN A 144 -12.22 30.83 24.71
C ASN A 144 -12.06 31.88 23.58
N ILE A 145 -12.70 31.67 22.43
CA ILE A 145 -12.74 32.63 21.32
C ILE A 145 -13.96 33.52 21.58
N PRO A 146 -13.85 34.83 21.84
CA PRO A 146 -15.02 35.65 22.18
C PRO A 146 -15.86 36.03 20.93
N PRO A 147 -17.14 36.44 21.08
CA PRO A 147 -18.04 36.80 19.96
C PRO A 147 -17.49 37.84 18.98
N GLU A 148 -16.72 38.81 19.48
CA GLU A 148 -16.09 39.88 18.72
C GLU A 148 -14.82 39.47 17.96
N HIS A 149 -14.36 38.23 18.12
CA HIS A 149 -13.11 37.77 17.51
C HIS A 149 -13.22 37.70 15.98
N PRO A 150 -12.21 38.16 15.22
CA PRO A 150 -12.22 38.13 13.75
C PRO A 150 -12.55 36.77 13.14
N ALA A 151 -12.04 35.68 13.74
CA ALA A 151 -12.32 34.31 13.29
C ALA A 151 -13.82 33.91 13.28
N ARG A 152 -14.69 34.65 13.99
CA ARG A 152 -16.15 34.42 13.98
C ARG A 152 -16.88 35.24 12.90
N GLN A 153 -16.17 36.06 12.13
CA GLN A 153 -16.81 36.88 11.11
C GLN A 153 -17.19 36.02 9.88
N GLU A 154 -18.26 36.40 9.19
CA GLU A 154 -18.77 35.65 8.02
C GLU A 154 -17.80 35.63 6.83
N HIS A 155 -16.82 36.54 6.80
CA HIS A 155 -15.80 36.54 5.76
C HIS A 155 -14.81 35.37 5.90
N ASP A 156 -14.69 34.79 7.11
CA ASP A 156 -13.78 33.67 7.41
C ASP A 156 -14.53 32.35 7.61
N THR A 157 -15.75 32.40 8.14
CA THR A 157 -16.52 31.22 8.56
C THR A 157 -17.80 31.01 7.76
N PHE A 158 -18.02 29.79 7.28
CA PHE A 158 -19.28 29.40 6.66
C PHE A 158 -20.37 29.13 7.70
N TYR A 159 -21.29 30.09 7.83
CA TYR A 159 -22.48 29.95 8.66
C TYR A 159 -23.65 29.35 7.86
N LEU A 160 -24.31 28.36 8.46
CA LEU A 160 -25.53 27.77 7.92
C LEU A 160 -26.75 28.68 8.14
N PRO A 161 -27.86 28.46 7.41
CA PRO A 161 -29.14 29.11 7.69
C PRO A 161 -29.56 28.93 9.14
N ALA A 162 -30.20 29.95 9.70
CA ALA A 162 -30.69 29.90 11.07
C ALA A 162 -31.78 28.82 11.24
N ASP A 163 -31.75 28.13 12.39
CA ASP A 163 -32.82 27.22 12.79
C ASP A 163 -34.06 27.99 13.31
N ALA A 164 -35.07 27.24 13.79
CA ALA A 164 -36.32 27.81 14.30
C ALA A 164 -36.11 28.74 15.52
N ASP A 165 -35.00 28.58 16.24
CA ASP A 165 -34.64 29.39 17.41
C ASP A 165 -33.70 30.56 17.06
N GLY A 166 -33.44 30.78 15.76
CA GLY A 166 -32.55 31.83 15.28
C GLY A 166 -31.06 31.51 15.44
N LYS A 167 -30.69 30.28 15.85
CA LYS A 167 -29.29 29.87 16.02
C LYS A 167 -28.73 29.40 14.69
N ARG A 168 -27.49 29.78 14.41
CA ARG A 168 -26.77 29.36 13.20
C ARG A 168 -25.66 28.40 13.58
N LYS A 169 -25.66 27.24 12.93
CA LYS A 169 -24.54 26.30 12.95
C LYS A 169 -23.46 26.77 11.98
N VAL A 170 -22.26 26.23 12.10
CA VAL A 170 -21.12 26.54 11.24
C VAL A 170 -20.56 25.26 10.63
N LEU A 171 -19.94 25.38 9.46
CA LEU A 171 -18.93 24.39 9.06
C LEU A 171 -17.69 24.63 9.92
N ARG A 172 -17.16 23.58 10.55
CA ARG A 172 -16.04 23.73 11.50
C ARG A 172 -14.81 24.34 10.81
N THR A 173 -14.19 25.32 11.46
CA THR A 173 -13.01 26.04 10.92
C THR A 173 -11.68 25.39 11.29
N HIS A 174 -11.74 24.45 12.23
CA HIS A 174 -10.65 23.67 12.80
C HIS A 174 -11.26 22.40 13.45
N THR A 175 -10.45 21.39 13.80
CA THR A 175 -10.93 20.12 14.38
C THR A 175 -11.00 20.14 15.92
N SER A 176 -10.67 21.28 16.53
CA SER A 176 -10.77 21.54 17.98
C SER A 176 -12.15 21.29 18.62
N PRO A 177 -13.30 21.39 17.94
CA PRO A 177 -14.59 21.00 18.52
C PRO A 177 -14.60 19.58 19.10
N VAL A 178 -13.88 18.66 18.45
CA VAL A 178 -13.79 17.27 18.92
C VAL A 178 -12.99 17.19 20.22
N GLN A 179 -11.95 18.03 20.38
CA GLN A 179 -11.18 18.10 21.62
C GLN A 179 -12.06 18.46 22.82
N ILE A 180 -12.93 19.47 22.66
CA ILE A 180 -13.90 19.88 23.69
C ILE A 180 -14.84 18.70 24.00
N ARG A 181 -15.43 18.09 22.97
CA ARG A 181 -16.34 16.94 23.14
C ARG A 181 -15.67 15.76 23.85
N THR A 182 -14.40 15.48 23.55
CA THR A 182 -13.63 14.43 24.21
C THR A 182 -13.40 14.78 25.68
N MET A 183 -13.05 16.03 26.00
CA MET A 183 -12.87 16.46 27.39
C MET A 183 -14.19 16.43 28.19
N GLU A 184 -15.31 16.82 27.58
CA GLU A 184 -16.64 16.73 28.23
C GLU A 184 -17.07 15.26 28.49
N ALA A 185 -16.65 14.33 27.62
CA ALA A 185 -17.10 12.94 27.67
C ALA A 185 -16.18 12.00 28.48
N ASN A 186 -14.97 12.42 28.82
CA ASN A 186 -13.97 11.58 29.47
C ASN A 186 -13.29 12.32 30.62
N GLU A 187 -12.68 11.60 31.55
CA GLU A 187 -11.77 12.19 32.55
C GLU A 187 -10.31 12.04 32.07
N PRO A 188 -9.38 12.93 32.48
CA PRO A 188 -7.95 12.76 32.22
C PRO A 188 -7.40 11.44 32.79
N PRO A 189 -6.35 10.83 32.18
CA PRO A 189 -5.53 11.38 31.09
C PRO A 189 -6.17 11.22 29.70
N ILE A 190 -6.01 12.25 28.87
CA ILE A 190 -6.42 12.27 27.46
C ILE A 190 -5.19 12.40 26.59
N ARG A 191 -5.12 11.60 25.52
CA ARG A 191 -4.12 11.72 24.46
C ARG A 191 -4.73 11.34 23.12
N ILE A 192 -5.15 12.34 22.35
CA ILE A 192 -5.86 12.14 21.09
C ILE A 192 -5.29 12.96 19.95
N ILE A 193 -5.43 12.45 18.74
CA ILE A 193 -5.34 13.23 17.50
C ILE A 193 -6.69 13.25 16.79
N VAL A 194 -6.96 14.32 16.08
CA VAL A 194 -8.24 14.60 15.41
C VAL A 194 -7.96 15.00 13.96
N PRO A 195 -7.69 14.03 13.07
CA PRO A 195 -7.67 14.28 11.63
C PRO A 195 -9.10 14.57 11.14
N GLY A 196 -9.27 15.57 10.29
CA GLY A 196 -10.59 15.89 9.77
C GLY A 196 -10.60 17.04 8.76
N ARG A 197 -11.70 17.15 8.04
CA ARG A 197 -11.96 18.25 7.10
C ARG A 197 -12.33 19.52 7.87
N THR A 198 -11.83 20.64 7.39
CA THR A 198 -12.09 21.98 7.94
C THR A 198 -12.39 22.93 6.81
N TYR A 199 -13.15 23.98 7.13
CA TYR A 199 -13.76 24.86 6.13
C TYR A 199 -13.51 26.31 6.47
N ARG A 200 -13.05 27.10 5.49
CA ARG A 200 -12.83 28.55 5.64
C ARG A 200 -13.22 29.23 4.34
N SER A 201 -13.74 30.45 4.42
CA SER A 201 -14.17 31.17 3.22
C SER A 201 -13.01 31.88 2.50
N ASP A 202 -11.96 31.12 2.16
CA ASP A 202 -10.77 31.59 1.44
C ASP A 202 -10.43 30.66 0.26
N HIS A 203 -9.94 31.23 -0.84
CA HIS A 203 -9.58 30.47 -2.04
C HIS A 203 -8.49 31.14 -2.89
N ASP A 204 -7.28 30.59 -2.84
CA ASP A 204 -6.13 31.00 -3.65
C ASP A 204 -5.20 29.80 -3.95
N ALA A 205 -3.94 30.04 -4.35
CA ALA A 205 -2.99 28.96 -4.65
C ALA A 205 -2.51 28.17 -3.40
N THR A 206 -2.65 28.76 -2.22
CA THR A 206 -2.25 28.23 -0.91
C THR A 206 -3.44 27.97 0.03
N HIS A 207 -4.64 28.38 -0.35
CA HIS A 207 -5.87 28.26 0.44
C HIS A 207 -6.99 27.62 -0.39
N SER A 208 -7.69 26.68 0.22
CA SER A 208 -8.88 26.04 -0.35
C SER A 208 -10.04 26.18 0.64
N PRO A 209 -11.28 26.37 0.16
CA PRO A 209 -12.42 26.55 1.05
C PRO A 209 -12.74 25.31 1.90
N MET A 210 -12.22 24.15 1.48
CA MET A 210 -12.14 22.94 2.27
C MET A 210 -10.70 22.43 2.23
N PHE A 211 -10.17 22.08 3.40
CA PHE A 211 -8.86 21.47 3.57
C PHE A 211 -8.90 20.51 4.76
N HIS A 212 -7.78 19.88 5.09
CA HIS A 212 -7.70 18.93 6.19
C HIS A 212 -6.75 19.43 7.26
N GLN A 213 -7.15 19.29 8.51
CA GLN A 213 -6.27 19.49 9.65
C GLN A 213 -6.14 18.21 10.45
N CYS A 214 -4.99 18.06 11.10
CA CYS A 214 -4.85 17.15 12.21
C CYS A 214 -4.45 17.95 13.43
N GLU A 215 -5.28 17.88 14.46
CA GLU A 215 -4.98 18.48 15.75
C GLU A 215 -4.70 17.41 16.78
N GLY A 216 -3.86 17.72 17.76
CA GLY A 216 -3.61 16.85 18.89
C GLY A 216 -3.94 17.53 20.21
N LEU A 217 -4.36 16.73 21.18
CA LEU A 217 -4.61 17.14 22.56
C LEU A 217 -4.01 16.13 23.51
N VAL A 218 -3.24 16.64 24.49
CA VAL A 218 -2.80 15.86 25.65
C VAL A 218 -3.21 16.59 26.93
N ILE A 219 -3.99 15.93 27.79
CA ILE A 219 -4.33 16.43 29.14
C ILE A 219 -3.88 15.39 30.16
N GLY A 220 -3.22 15.83 31.22
CA GLY A 220 -2.80 14.98 32.32
C GLY A 220 -2.17 15.76 33.47
N ASP A 221 -1.84 15.04 34.54
CA ASP A 221 -1.07 15.59 35.66
C ASP A 221 0.40 15.79 35.23
N GLY A 222 1.00 16.92 35.61
CA GLY A 222 2.40 17.25 35.32
C GLY A 222 2.76 17.51 33.85
N VAL A 223 1.77 17.66 32.95
CA VAL A 223 2.03 17.99 31.54
C VAL A 223 2.52 19.43 31.42
N HIS A 224 3.59 19.65 30.65
CA HIS A 224 4.28 20.94 30.57
C HIS A 224 4.87 21.17 29.18
N MET A 225 5.33 22.41 28.90
CA MET A 225 5.84 22.81 27.58
C MET A 225 6.98 21.92 27.04
N GLY A 226 7.84 21.39 27.92
CA GLY A 226 8.86 20.40 27.52
C GLY A 226 8.30 19.13 26.85
N HIS A 227 7.13 18.63 27.30
CA HIS A 227 6.46 17.49 26.69
C HIS A 227 5.92 17.84 25.29
N LEU A 228 5.33 19.03 25.13
CA LEU A 228 4.89 19.54 23.82
C LEU A 228 6.07 19.61 22.85
N LYS A 229 7.18 20.22 23.27
CA LYS A 229 8.37 20.38 22.43
C LYS A 229 8.94 19.04 22.00
N GLY A 230 9.11 18.10 22.94
CA GLY A 230 9.61 16.75 22.63
C GLY A 230 8.73 16.04 21.62
N CYS A 231 7.42 16.00 21.88
CA CYS A 231 6.43 15.35 21.00
C CYS A 231 6.48 15.90 19.57
N LEU A 232 6.50 17.23 19.40
CA LEU A 232 6.52 17.84 18.08
C LEU A 232 7.87 17.71 17.37
N ILE A 233 8.99 17.75 18.09
CA ILE A 233 10.33 17.50 17.52
C ILE A 233 10.39 16.08 16.97
N ASP A 234 9.97 15.09 17.75
CA ASP A 234 9.98 13.68 17.35
C ASP A 234 9.04 13.44 16.16
N PHE A 235 7.86 14.06 16.18
CA PHE A 235 6.92 14.00 15.05
C PHE A 235 7.55 14.55 13.77
N CYS A 236 8.15 15.74 13.80
CA CYS A 236 8.72 16.36 12.61
C CYS A 236 9.85 15.52 12.02
N ARG A 237 10.75 15.00 12.87
CA ARG A 237 11.86 14.14 12.46
C ARG A 237 11.36 12.84 11.81
N ALA A 238 10.39 12.18 12.45
CA ALA A 238 9.80 10.95 11.93
C ALA A 238 9.03 11.18 10.62
N PHE A 239 8.21 12.22 10.54
CA PHE A 239 7.36 12.50 9.38
C PHE A 239 8.16 12.85 8.13
N PHE A 240 9.18 13.71 8.27
CA PHE A 240 10.05 14.11 7.16
C PHE A 240 11.22 13.14 6.91
N GLY A 241 11.44 12.17 7.80
CA GLY A 241 12.54 11.20 7.67
C GLY A 241 13.93 11.86 7.80
N VAL A 242 14.06 12.88 8.65
CA VAL A 242 15.31 13.62 8.87
C VAL A 242 15.62 13.63 10.37
N ASP A 243 16.54 12.77 10.80
CA ASP A 243 16.85 12.56 12.22
C ASP A 243 17.28 13.85 12.95
N ASP A 244 18.09 14.69 12.29
CA ASP A 244 18.62 15.94 12.84
C ASP A 244 17.88 17.17 12.32
N LEU A 245 16.58 17.06 12.00
CA LEU A 245 15.78 18.18 11.51
C LEU A 245 15.79 19.34 12.52
N PRO A 246 16.26 20.55 12.14
CA PRO A 246 16.16 21.72 13.01
C PRO A 246 14.69 22.12 13.18
N VAL A 247 14.24 22.27 14.44
CA VAL A 247 12.89 22.68 14.78
C VAL A 247 12.97 23.91 15.69
N ARG A 248 12.21 24.96 15.36
CA ARG A 248 12.17 26.22 16.11
C ARG A 248 10.76 26.50 16.58
N PHE A 249 10.64 26.90 17.84
CA PHE A 249 9.39 27.35 18.45
C PHE A 249 9.44 28.87 18.59
N ARG A 250 8.50 29.57 17.94
CA ARG A 250 8.34 31.03 18.08
C ARG A 250 7.08 31.34 18.87
N PRO A 251 7.10 32.28 19.81
CA PRO A 251 5.88 32.75 20.47
C PRO A 251 4.85 33.21 19.43
N SER A 252 3.59 32.81 19.64
CA SER A 252 2.43 33.26 18.86
C SER A 252 1.27 33.51 19.82
N TYR A 253 0.04 33.59 19.30
CA TYR A 253 -1.16 33.76 20.10
C TYR A 253 -2.33 32.96 19.53
N PHE A 254 -2.91 32.08 20.35
CA PHE A 254 -4.19 31.44 20.07
C PHE A 254 -5.09 31.52 21.30
N PRO A 255 -6.36 31.97 21.21
CA PRO A 255 -7.22 32.16 22.38
C PRO A 255 -7.40 30.94 23.30
N PHE A 256 -7.24 29.73 22.74
CA PHE A 256 -7.37 28.44 23.43
C PHE A 256 -6.05 27.89 23.99
N THR A 257 -4.92 28.60 23.85
CA THR A 257 -3.64 28.21 24.46
C THR A 257 -2.92 29.38 25.13
N GLU A 258 -2.18 29.12 26.21
CA GLU A 258 -1.29 30.08 26.86
C GLU A 258 -0.25 29.32 27.73
N PRO A 259 1.07 29.42 27.43
CA PRO A 259 1.68 30.09 26.28
C PRO A 259 1.44 29.38 24.94
N SER A 260 1.32 30.16 23.87
CA SER A 260 1.23 29.68 22.48
C SER A 260 2.57 29.74 21.75
N ALA A 261 2.76 28.84 20.78
CA ALA A 261 3.92 28.81 19.90
C ALA A 261 3.58 28.30 18.49
N GLU A 262 4.13 28.95 17.48
CA GLU A 262 4.26 28.41 16.12
C GLU A 262 5.54 27.58 16.01
N VAL A 263 5.50 26.55 15.17
CA VAL A 263 6.64 25.67 14.92
C VAL A 263 7.07 25.78 13.47
N ASP A 264 8.34 26.12 13.31
CA ASP A 264 9.03 26.17 12.03
C ASP A 264 10.06 25.04 11.95
N ILE A 265 10.27 24.51 10.75
CA ILE A 265 11.35 23.56 10.44
C ILE A 265 12.41 24.20 9.56
N GLY A 266 13.65 23.73 9.72
CA GLY A 266 14.79 24.15 8.91
C GLY A 266 14.63 23.69 7.46
N CYS A 267 14.97 24.58 6.54
CA CYS A 267 15.01 24.27 5.12
C CYS A 267 16.08 25.09 4.38
N THR A 268 16.36 24.70 3.14
CA THR A 268 17.21 25.44 2.19
C THR A 268 16.42 25.69 0.92
N ARG A 269 16.49 26.92 0.39
CA ARG A 269 15.92 27.30 -0.91
C ARG A 269 17.04 27.60 -1.90
N GLU A 270 17.26 26.71 -2.86
CA GLU A 270 18.28 26.86 -3.90
C GLU A 270 17.71 26.52 -5.28
N ASN A 271 17.98 27.36 -6.28
CA ASN A 271 17.59 27.13 -7.69
C ASN A 271 16.10 26.82 -7.90
N GLY A 272 15.22 27.38 -7.05
CA GLY A 272 13.78 27.13 -7.09
C GLY A 272 13.32 25.82 -6.44
N ALA A 273 14.23 25.04 -5.85
CA ALA A 273 13.92 23.84 -5.08
C ALA A 273 13.96 24.11 -3.57
N LEU A 274 12.99 23.55 -2.85
CA LEU A 274 12.93 23.56 -1.40
C LEU A 274 13.43 22.21 -0.87
N LYS A 275 14.45 22.23 -0.02
CA LYS A 275 14.95 21.03 0.66
C LYS A 275 14.75 21.16 2.17
N ILE A 276 14.08 20.19 2.78
CA ILE A 276 13.90 20.11 4.24
C ILE A 276 15.19 19.59 4.89
N GLY A 277 15.63 20.20 5.99
CA GLY A 277 16.83 19.81 6.72
C GLY A 277 17.67 20.99 7.22
N ALA A 278 18.96 20.75 7.47
CA ALA A 278 19.88 21.80 7.90
C ALA A 278 20.03 22.87 6.79
N GLY A 279 19.70 24.11 7.13
CA GLY A 279 19.74 25.27 6.24
C GLY A 279 19.49 26.57 7.01
N ASP A 280 19.62 27.69 6.31
CA ASP A 280 19.48 29.03 6.92
C ASP A 280 18.04 29.58 6.87
N ASP A 281 17.15 28.90 6.15
CA ASP A 281 15.74 29.28 6.02
C ASP A 281 14.84 28.48 6.98
N TRP A 282 13.67 29.07 7.26
CA TRP A 282 12.65 28.48 8.12
C TRP A 282 11.31 28.43 7.42
N LEU A 283 10.54 27.38 7.72
CA LEU A 283 9.22 27.20 7.16
C LEU A 283 8.24 26.75 8.25
N GLU A 284 7.21 27.56 8.46
CA GLU A 284 6.11 27.26 9.38
C GLU A 284 5.34 26.02 8.90
N ILE A 285 5.06 25.12 9.84
CA ILE A 285 4.31 23.88 9.59
C ILE A 285 3.10 23.67 10.50
N LEU A 286 3.08 24.24 11.71
CA LEU A 286 1.99 24.05 12.66
C LEU A 286 1.95 25.11 13.77
N GLY A 287 0.77 25.27 14.37
CA GLY A 287 0.54 26.02 15.60
C GLY A 287 0.39 25.10 16.80
N SER A 288 0.76 25.57 17.99
CA SER A 288 0.74 24.78 19.23
C SER A 288 0.69 25.65 20.49
N GLY A 289 0.49 25.02 21.65
CA GLY A 289 0.62 25.70 22.94
C GLY A 289 0.11 24.86 24.11
N MET A 290 0.31 25.38 25.32
CA MET A 290 -0.31 24.83 26.53
C MET A 290 -1.79 25.21 26.54
N VAL A 291 -2.69 24.28 26.85
CA VAL A 291 -4.14 24.54 26.85
C VAL A 291 -4.48 25.64 27.85
N ASN A 292 -5.26 26.63 27.40
CA ASN A 292 -5.63 27.77 28.25
C ASN A 292 -6.51 27.29 29.42
N PRO A 293 -6.26 27.76 30.66
CA PRO A 293 -7.07 27.38 31.83
C PRO A 293 -8.58 27.54 31.63
N ARG A 294 -9.02 28.58 30.91
CA ARG A 294 -10.46 28.78 30.62
C ARG A 294 -11.07 27.67 29.78
N VAL A 295 -10.29 27.07 28.88
CA VAL A 295 -10.76 25.94 28.06
C VAL A 295 -10.92 24.70 28.93
N LEU A 296 -10.02 24.48 29.89
CA LEU A 296 -10.13 23.38 30.86
C LEU A 296 -11.37 23.58 31.76
N GLU A 297 -11.56 24.79 32.29
CA GLU A 297 -12.74 25.15 33.10
C GLU A 297 -14.05 24.97 32.32
N ASN A 298 -14.09 25.39 31.05
CA ASN A 298 -15.26 25.21 30.18
C ASN A 298 -15.63 23.72 29.99
N CYS A 299 -14.66 22.80 30.13
CA CYS A 299 -14.87 21.35 30.03
C CYS A 299 -15.04 20.67 31.40
N GLY A 300 -15.10 21.44 32.49
CA GLY A 300 -15.27 20.91 33.85
C GLY A 300 -13.99 20.38 34.49
N TYR A 301 -12.82 20.72 33.96
CA TYR A 301 -11.53 20.32 34.52
C TYR A 301 -10.95 21.41 35.42
N ASP A 302 -10.28 20.97 36.50
CA ASP A 302 -9.55 21.85 37.40
C ASP A 302 -8.14 22.15 36.83
N PRO A 303 -7.85 23.41 36.43
CA PRO A 303 -6.56 23.78 35.83
C PRO A 303 -5.39 23.76 36.83
N GLU A 304 -5.66 23.74 38.14
CA GLU A 304 -4.63 23.56 39.16
C GLU A 304 -4.19 22.10 39.30
N LYS A 305 -5.06 21.16 38.91
CA LYS A 305 -4.80 19.72 38.96
C LYS A 305 -4.31 19.16 37.63
N TYR A 306 -4.89 19.61 36.52
CA TYR A 306 -4.59 19.09 35.20
C TYR A 306 -4.07 20.17 34.30
N GLN A 307 -3.03 19.84 33.55
CA GLN A 307 -2.48 20.68 32.50
C GLN A 307 -2.47 19.89 31.20
N GLY A 308 -2.22 20.59 30.10
CA GLY A 308 -2.19 19.94 28.81
C GLY A 308 -1.60 20.81 27.73
N PHE A 309 -1.32 20.19 26.59
CA PHE A 309 -0.93 20.91 25.39
C PHE A 309 -1.80 20.48 24.22
N ALA A 310 -1.92 21.37 23.26
CA ALA A 310 -2.56 21.11 21.98
C ALA A 310 -1.69 21.60 20.82
N PHE A 311 -1.90 21.03 19.66
CA PHE A 311 -1.27 21.46 18.41
C PHE A 311 -2.22 21.25 17.23
N GLY A 312 -1.98 21.95 16.14
CA GLY A 312 -2.76 21.84 14.91
C GLY A 312 -1.90 22.07 13.68
N MET A 313 -2.01 21.17 12.71
CA MET A 313 -1.28 21.23 11.45
C MET A 313 -2.20 21.02 10.26
N GLY A 314 -1.94 21.73 9.15
CA GLY A 314 -2.60 21.50 7.88
C GLY A 314 -1.99 20.30 7.16
N ILE A 315 -2.82 19.32 6.80
CA ILE A 315 -2.38 18.09 6.11
C ILE A 315 -1.85 18.42 4.71
N GLU A 316 -2.53 19.30 3.97
CA GLU A 316 -2.11 19.73 2.64
C GLU A 316 -0.71 20.33 2.69
N ARG A 317 -0.45 21.18 3.69
CA ARG A 317 0.84 21.86 3.83
C ARG A 317 1.97 20.86 4.01
N ILE A 318 1.85 19.93 4.95
CA ILE A 318 2.91 18.93 5.21
C ILE A 318 3.03 17.92 4.05
N ALA A 319 1.93 17.60 3.37
CA ALA A 319 1.95 16.76 2.17
C ALA A 319 2.70 17.44 1.02
N MET A 320 2.43 18.72 0.77
CA MET A 320 3.12 19.51 -0.26
C MET A 320 4.62 19.56 0.00
N LEU A 321 5.03 19.75 1.26
CA LEU A 321 6.44 19.80 1.64
C LEU A 321 7.12 18.44 1.50
N LYS A 322 6.46 17.36 1.92
CA LYS A 322 7.03 16.01 1.88
C LYS A 322 7.14 15.47 0.45
N TYR A 323 6.13 15.72 -0.39
CA TYR A 323 6.04 15.17 -1.74
C TYR A 323 6.40 16.16 -2.86
N GLY A 324 6.78 17.39 -2.51
CA GLY A 324 7.18 18.42 -3.48
C GLY A 324 6.03 18.91 -4.37
N ILE A 325 4.80 18.92 -3.85
CA ILE A 325 3.61 19.34 -4.61
C ILE A 325 3.52 20.87 -4.58
N PRO A 326 3.54 21.57 -5.73
CA PRO A 326 3.70 23.03 -5.77
C PRO A 326 2.39 23.82 -5.58
N ASP A 327 1.23 23.23 -5.83
CA ASP A 327 -0.07 23.93 -5.84
C ASP A 327 -1.12 23.11 -5.09
N LEU A 328 -1.71 23.72 -4.05
CA LEU A 328 -2.69 23.06 -3.18
C LEU A 328 -3.99 22.71 -3.93
N ARG A 329 -4.38 23.50 -4.93
CA ARG A 329 -5.65 23.30 -5.64
C ARG A 329 -5.69 21.96 -6.38
N THR A 330 -4.52 21.47 -6.80
CA THR A 330 -4.40 20.22 -7.54
C THR A 330 -4.86 18.99 -6.75
N PHE A 331 -4.93 19.05 -5.42
CA PHE A 331 -5.53 18.01 -4.58
C PHE A 331 -7.04 17.82 -4.85
N TYR A 332 -7.73 18.83 -5.38
CA TYR A 332 -9.19 18.85 -5.50
C TYR A 332 -9.67 18.77 -6.96
N ASP A 333 -8.78 18.91 -7.93
CA ASP A 333 -9.10 18.90 -9.37
C ASP A 333 -9.51 17.52 -9.90
N SER A 334 -9.25 16.44 -9.14
CA SER A 334 -9.56 15.06 -9.53
C SER A 334 -8.89 14.61 -10.84
N ASP A 335 -7.69 15.10 -11.15
CA ASP A 335 -6.92 14.72 -12.35
C ASP A 335 -6.27 13.33 -12.18
N LEU A 336 -6.65 12.37 -13.02
CA LEU A 336 -6.11 11.00 -12.99
C LEU A 336 -4.61 10.93 -13.32
N ARG A 337 -4.07 11.86 -14.11
CA ARG A 337 -2.62 11.92 -14.41
C ARG A 337 -1.84 12.36 -13.18
N TRP A 338 -2.39 13.33 -12.44
CA TRP A 338 -1.85 13.78 -11.17
C TRP A 338 -1.88 12.63 -10.14
N MET A 339 -3.00 11.91 -10.06
CA MET A 339 -3.13 10.73 -9.20
C MET A 339 -2.16 9.59 -9.56
N ARG A 340 -1.84 9.39 -10.85
CA ARG A 340 -0.83 8.40 -11.26
C ARG A 340 0.59 8.83 -10.91
N HIS A 341 0.86 10.14 -10.86
CA HIS A 341 2.19 10.66 -10.56
C HIS A 341 2.46 10.76 -9.05
N TYR A 342 1.51 11.32 -8.29
CA TYR A 342 1.67 11.55 -6.85
C TYR A 342 0.99 10.50 -5.98
N GLY A 343 0.07 9.70 -6.51
CA GLY A 343 -0.70 8.75 -5.71
C GLY A 343 0.08 7.48 -5.36
N PHE A 344 -0.32 6.86 -4.25
CA PHE A 344 0.39 5.73 -3.63
C PHE A 344 -0.29 4.40 -3.92
N LEU A 345 0.43 3.29 -3.82
CA LEU A 345 -0.20 1.97 -3.91
C LEU A 345 -0.96 1.67 -2.62
N SER A 346 -2.17 1.11 -2.72
CA SER A 346 -3.04 0.88 -1.56
C SER A 346 -2.52 -0.14 -0.55
N PHE A 347 -1.62 -1.02 -0.95
CA PHE A 347 -1.01 -2.05 -0.09
C PHE A 347 0.33 -1.61 0.51
N ASP A 348 0.86 -0.47 0.10
CA ASP A 348 2.06 0.13 0.71
C ASP A 348 1.63 0.98 1.90
N ALA A 349 1.01 0.38 2.93
CA ALA A 349 0.53 1.13 4.09
C ALA A 349 1.70 1.64 4.96
N PRO A 350 1.64 2.88 5.49
CA PRO A 350 2.75 3.41 6.25
C PRO A 350 2.81 2.74 7.62
N SER A 351 3.99 2.30 8.02
CA SER A 351 4.25 1.91 9.40
C SER A 351 5.66 2.28 9.78
N ILE A 352 5.91 2.56 11.07
CA ILE A 352 7.26 2.89 11.54
C ILE A 352 8.23 1.73 11.23
N HIS A 353 7.77 0.47 11.29
CA HIS A 353 8.59 -0.71 11.03
C HIS A 353 8.84 -0.99 9.53
N ALA A 354 7.88 -0.70 8.64
CA ALA A 354 8.04 -0.89 7.20
C ALA A 354 8.68 0.33 6.52
N GLY A 355 8.80 1.45 7.23
CA GLY A 355 9.26 2.74 6.72
C GLY A 355 8.08 3.66 6.40
N LEU A 356 8.18 4.92 6.83
CA LEU A 356 7.23 5.99 6.53
C LEU A 356 7.46 6.64 5.15
N ALA A 357 8.45 6.13 4.41
CA ALA A 357 8.82 6.56 3.07
C ALA A 357 8.67 5.39 2.07
N GLY A 358 7.54 4.69 2.13
CA GLY A 358 7.11 3.81 1.05
C GLY A 358 6.58 4.68 -0.10
N GLY A 359 7.34 4.79 -1.20
CA GLY A 359 6.87 5.43 -2.42
C GLY A 359 7.89 6.18 -3.27
N ALA A 360 9.00 5.53 -3.65
CA ALA A 360 9.68 5.77 -4.93
C ALA A 360 10.68 4.63 -5.23
N VAL A 361 10.27 3.71 -6.10
CA VAL A 361 11.18 3.12 -7.10
C VAL A 361 10.78 3.70 -8.44
#